data_AF-A0A537QCC8-F1
#
_entry.id   AF-A0A537QCC8-F1
#
_cell.length_a   1.000
_cell.length_b   1.000
_cell.length_c   1.000
_cell.angle_alpha   90.00
_cell.angle_beta   90.00
_cell.angle_gamma   90.00
#
_symmetry.space_group_name_H-M   'P 1'
#
loop_
_entity.id
_entity.type
_entity.pdbx_description
1 polymer ?
#
loop_
_entity_poly.entity_id
_entity_poly.type
_entity_poly.pdbx_seq_one_letter_code
_entity_poly.pdbx_strand_id
1 'polypeptide(L)'
;MAELEALPGRGRRSELSWGGGKLTLIDESYNASPAAVEAALAVLGATPPADGGRRVAVLGDMLELGAASERLHRELAEPLTAAKVDRVFLVGEAVGVLYDALPKAKRGGLWPTADAA
;
A
#
# COMPACT_ATOMS: atom_id res chain seq x y z
N MET A 1 19.03 22.02 -15.20
CA MET A 1 18.58 20.64 -14.92
C MET A 1 17.12 20.75 -14.55
N ALA A 2 16.20 20.26 -15.38
CA ALA A 2 14.78 20.28 -15.02
C ALA A 2 14.54 19.14 -14.03
N GLU A 3 14.17 19.47 -12.80
CA GLU A 3 13.61 18.50 -11.85
C GLU A 3 12.25 18.08 -12.39
N LEU A 4 12.17 16.84 -12.88
CA LEU A 4 10.91 16.22 -13.20
C LEU A 4 10.28 15.79 -11.86
N GLU A 5 9.50 16.67 -11.25
CA GLU A 5 8.72 16.30 -10.08
C GLU A 5 7.59 15.34 -10.48
N ALA A 6 7.43 14.28 -9.70
CA ALA A 6 6.32 13.35 -9.85
C ALA A 6 5.00 14.07 -9.54
N LEU A 7 3.98 13.84 -10.37
CA LEU A 7 2.63 14.35 -10.13
C LEU A 7 2.07 13.77 -8.81
N PRO A 8 1.20 14.49 -8.09
CA PRO A 8 0.52 13.96 -6.91
C PRO A 8 -0.14 12.60 -7.18
N GLY A 9 -0.01 11.66 -6.25
CA GLY A 9 -0.54 10.29 -6.40
C GLY A 9 0.16 9.40 -7.41
N ARG A 10 1.30 9.81 -7.99
CA ARG A 10 2.02 9.07 -9.04
C ARG A 10 3.51 8.91 -8.74
N GLY A 11 3.82 8.24 -7.63
CA GLY A 11 5.18 7.89 -7.23
C GLY A 11 5.95 9.01 -6.53
N ARG A 12 5.24 10.06 -6.08
CA ARG A 12 5.88 11.15 -5.32
C ARG A 12 6.43 10.60 -4.02
N ARG A 13 7.72 10.85 -3.77
CA ARG A 13 8.37 10.53 -2.52
C ARG A 13 8.47 11.77 -1.63
N SER A 14 8.18 11.63 -0.35
CA SER A 14 8.28 12.73 0.61
C SER A 14 8.82 12.23 1.94
N GLU A 15 9.77 12.95 2.52
CA GLU A 15 10.21 12.72 3.90
C GLU A 15 9.25 13.44 4.84
N LEU A 16 8.69 12.71 5.81
CA LEU A 16 7.83 13.24 6.86
C LEU A 16 8.50 13.01 8.22
N SER A 17 8.35 13.96 9.14
CA SER A 17 8.76 13.78 10.54
C SER A 17 7.57 13.27 11.35
N TRP A 18 7.75 12.18 12.09
CA TRP A 18 6.68 11.59 12.91
C TRP A 18 7.25 10.89 14.14
N GLY A 19 6.69 11.19 15.32
CA GLY A 19 7.07 10.53 16.58
C GLY A 19 8.56 10.64 16.94
N GLY A 20 9.25 11.70 16.50
CA GLY A 20 10.70 11.87 16.68
C GLY A 20 11.57 11.09 15.66
N GLY A 21 10.95 10.38 14.72
CA GLY A 21 11.63 9.71 13.60
C GLY A 21 11.27 10.31 12.24
N LYS A 22 11.77 9.67 11.18
CA LYS A 22 11.46 9.99 9.78
C LYS A 22 10.67 8.87 9.11
N LEU A 23 9.78 9.26 8.21
CA LEU A 23 9.03 8.37 7.33
C LEU A 23 9.31 8.76 5.89
N THR A 24 9.53 7.79 5.02
CA THR A 24 9.46 8.00 3.57
C THR A 24 8.09 7.59 3.09
N LEU A 25 7.28 8.57 2.69
CA LEU A 25 6.00 8.33 2.04
C LEU A 25 6.22 8.14 0.53
N ILE A 26 5.65 7.09 -0.05
CA ILE A 26 5.55 6.87 -1.48
C ILE A 26 4.06 6.98 -1.84
N ASP A 27 3.68 8.07 -2.52
CA ASP A 27 2.30 8.37 -2.86
C ASP A 27 1.95 7.83 -4.26
N GLU A 28 1.23 6.72 -4.29
CA GLU A 28 0.67 6.06 -5.50
C GLU A 28 -0.88 6.06 -5.47
N SER A 29 -1.48 7.04 -4.79
CA SER A 29 -2.93 7.07 -4.52
C SER A 29 -3.81 7.38 -5.74
N TYR A 30 -3.24 7.72 -6.90
CA TYR A 30 -4.02 8.10 -8.08
C TYR A 30 -4.68 6.91 -8.80
N ASN A 31 -4.00 5.75 -8.85
CA ASN A 31 -4.46 4.61 -9.64
C ASN A 31 -4.46 3.32 -8.82
N ALA A 32 -5.66 2.81 -8.55
CA ALA A 32 -5.88 1.57 -7.83
C ALA A 32 -6.20 0.38 -8.76
N SER A 33 -5.78 0.40 -10.03
CA SER A 33 -5.87 -0.81 -10.85
C SER A 33 -4.92 -1.90 -10.32
N PRO A 34 -5.22 -3.19 -10.51
CA PRO A 34 -4.36 -4.28 -10.01
C PRO A 34 -2.90 -4.13 -10.44
N ALA A 35 -2.66 -3.81 -11.70
CA ALA A 35 -1.30 -3.61 -12.23
C ALA A 35 -0.59 -2.39 -11.59
N ALA A 36 -1.32 -1.33 -11.28
CA ALA A 36 -0.74 -0.15 -10.61
C ALA A 36 -0.36 -0.46 -9.16
N VAL A 37 -1.22 -1.18 -8.43
CA VAL A 37 -0.94 -1.61 -7.06
C VAL A 37 0.26 -2.57 -7.01
N GLU A 38 0.33 -3.54 -7.91
CA GLU A 38 1.48 -4.45 -8.01
C GLU A 38 2.78 -3.70 -8.28
N ALA A 39 2.76 -2.72 -9.20
CA ALA A 39 3.92 -1.87 -9.48
C ALA A 39 4.33 -1.03 -8.26
N ALA A 40 3.37 -0.43 -7.56
CA ALA A 40 3.62 0.32 -6.33
C ALA A 40 4.26 -0.56 -5.23
N LEU A 41 3.77 -1.79 -5.07
CA LEU A 41 4.33 -2.76 -4.12
C LEU A 41 5.75 -3.18 -4.51
N ALA A 42 6.03 -3.37 -5.80
CA ALA A 42 7.38 -3.63 -6.28
C ALA A 42 8.34 -2.46 -5.97
N VAL A 43 7.89 -1.22 -6.16
CA VAL A 43 8.66 -0.02 -5.78
C VAL A 43 8.92 0.03 -4.27
N LEU A 44 7.91 -0.28 -3.44
CA LEU A 44 8.06 -0.36 -1.99
C LEU A 44 9.07 -1.44 -1.57
N GLY A 45 9.01 -2.62 -2.19
CA GLY A 45 9.94 -3.72 -1.94
C GLY A 45 11.39 -3.38 -2.32
N ALA A 46 11.57 -2.66 -3.43
CA ALA A 46 12.86 -2.19 -3.90
C ALA A 46 13.42 -1.00 -3.12
N THR A 47 12.59 -0.31 -2.33
CA THR A 47 13.01 0.84 -1.51
C THR A 47 13.57 0.33 -0.18
N PRO A 48 14.85 0.59 0.14
CA PRO A 48 15.41 0.25 1.43
C PRO A 48 14.78 1.12 2.53
N PRO A 49 14.27 0.54 3.63
CA PRO A 49 13.92 1.32 4.80
C PRO A 49 15.20 1.92 5.41
N ALA A 50 15.05 3.01 6.16
CA ALA A 50 16.11 3.50 7.04
C ALA A 50 16.53 2.39 8.03
N ASP A 51 17.71 2.51 8.64
CA ASP A 51 18.24 1.50 9.56
C ASP A 51 17.24 1.15 10.68
N GLY A 52 16.91 -0.14 10.78
CA GLY A 52 15.90 -0.64 11.74
C GLY A 52 14.44 -0.27 11.40
N GLY A 53 14.20 0.36 10.26
CA GLY A 53 12.89 0.76 9.76
C GLY A 53 12.07 -0.41 9.22
N ARG A 54 10.81 -0.12 8.87
CA ARG A 54 9.82 -1.10 8.43
C ARG A 54 9.14 -0.64 7.14
N ARG A 55 8.68 -1.60 6.34
CA ARG A 55 7.82 -1.34 5.18
C ARG A 55 6.37 -1.45 5.61
N VAL A 56 5.60 -0.41 5.34
CA VAL A 56 4.16 -0.36 5.61
C VAL A 56 3.43 -0.13 4.30
N ALA A 57 2.40 -0.93 4.04
CA ALA A 57 1.48 -0.70 2.93
C ALA A 57 0.13 -0.22 3.47
N VAL A 58 -0.43 0.80 2.85
CA VAL A 58 -1.79 1.28 3.10
C VAL A 58 -2.55 1.14 1.79
N LEU A 59 -3.56 0.29 1.75
CA LEU A 59 -4.29 -0.05 0.52
C LEU A 59 -5.79 0.17 0.70
N GLY A 60 -6.42 0.66 -0.37
CA GLY A 60 -7.87 0.81 -0.44
C GLY A 60 -8.52 -0.15 -1.43
N ASP A 61 -9.83 0.01 -1.60
CA ASP A 61 -10.60 -0.72 -2.61
C ASP A 61 -10.11 -0.39 -4.04
N MET A 62 -9.86 -1.44 -4.81
CA MET A 62 -9.74 -1.38 -6.26
C MET A 62 -11.15 -1.42 -6.86
N LEU A 63 -11.57 -0.32 -7.47
CA LEU A 63 -12.93 -0.14 -7.99
C LEU A 63 -13.11 -0.76 -9.38
N GLU A 64 -14.37 -0.88 -9.83
CA GLU A 64 -14.74 -1.30 -11.19
C GLU A 64 -14.23 -2.70 -11.61
N LEU A 65 -13.99 -3.60 -10.64
CA LEU A 65 -13.50 -4.96 -10.90
C LEU A 65 -14.59 -6.00 -11.17
N GLY A 66 -15.86 -5.66 -10.93
CA GLY A 66 -17.00 -6.56 -11.08
C GLY A 66 -16.82 -7.89 -10.32
N ALA A 67 -17.15 -9.00 -10.96
CA ALA A 67 -17.06 -10.34 -10.37
C ALA A 67 -15.63 -10.77 -9.99
N ALA A 68 -14.60 -10.10 -10.52
CA ALA A 68 -13.20 -10.39 -10.20
C ALA A 68 -12.72 -9.70 -8.92
N SER A 69 -13.51 -8.80 -8.32
CA SER A 69 -13.10 -7.97 -7.19
C SER A 69 -12.50 -8.77 -6.04
N GLU A 70 -13.23 -9.77 -5.51
CA GLU A 70 -12.73 -10.57 -4.39
C GLU A 70 -11.41 -11.27 -4.70
N ARG A 71 -11.34 -11.93 -5.87
CA ARG A 71 -10.15 -12.67 -6.30
C ARG A 71 -8.94 -11.74 -6.42
N LEU A 72 -9.09 -10.61 -7.11
CA LEU A 72 -8.00 -9.67 -7.37
C LEU A 72 -7.51 -9.00 -6.08
N HIS A 73 -8.39 -8.63 -5.15
CA HIS A 73 -7.97 -8.14 -3.84
C HIS A 73 -7.23 -9.20 -3.03
N ARG A 74 -7.72 -10.44 -3.04
CA ARG A 74 -7.09 -11.57 -2.34
C ARG A 74 -5.68 -11.88 -2.89
N GLU A 75 -5.52 -11.82 -4.20
CA GLU A 75 -4.25 -12.07 -4.91
C GLU A 75 -3.14 -11.08 -4.52
N LEU A 76 -3.47 -9.88 -3.99
CA LEU A 76 -2.48 -8.91 -3.49
C LEU A 76 -1.64 -9.42 -2.30
N ALA A 77 -2.03 -10.53 -1.65
CA ALA A 77 -1.24 -11.13 -0.57
C ALA A 77 0.17 -11.58 -1.03
N GLU A 78 0.30 -12.05 -2.27
CA GLU A 78 1.57 -12.46 -2.86
C GLU A 78 2.53 -11.28 -3.08
N PRO A 79 2.17 -10.20 -3.83
CA PRO A 79 3.05 -9.06 -4.02
C PRO A 79 3.40 -8.34 -2.70
N LEU A 80 2.48 -8.30 -1.72
CA LEU A 80 2.78 -7.79 -0.37
C LEU A 80 3.87 -8.61 0.34
N THR A 81 3.86 -9.92 0.14
CA THR A 81 4.88 -10.83 0.69
C THR A 81 6.20 -10.66 -0.04
N ALA A 82 6.19 -10.60 -1.37
CA ALA A 82 7.37 -10.36 -2.20
C ALA A 82 8.05 -9.02 -1.88
N ALA A 83 7.26 -7.98 -1.63
CA ALA A 83 7.73 -6.66 -1.22
C ALA A 83 8.24 -6.60 0.24
N LYS A 84 8.20 -7.72 0.98
CA LYS A 84 8.61 -7.82 2.39
C LYS A 84 7.93 -6.77 3.28
N VAL A 85 6.63 -6.55 3.06
CA VAL A 85 5.85 -5.60 3.87
C VAL A 85 5.67 -6.12 5.29
N ASP A 86 5.97 -5.30 6.28
CA ASP A 86 5.90 -5.67 7.71
C ASP A 86 4.48 -5.50 8.28
N ARG A 87 3.77 -4.47 7.82
CA ARG A 87 2.39 -4.17 8.22
C ARG A 87 1.55 -3.67 7.05
N VAL A 88 0.30 -4.13 7.00
CA VAL A 88 -0.68 -3.76 5.99
C VAL A 88 -1.89 -3.17 6.68
N PHE A 89 -2.26 -1.95 6.29
CA PHE A 89 -3.47 -1.27 6.74
C PHE A 89 -4.42 -1.15 5.55
N LEU A 90 -5.68 -1.52 5.78
CA LEU A 90 -6.68 -1.63 4.71
C LEU A 90 -7.85 -0.71 5.00
N VAL A 91 -8.33 -0.02 3.97
CA VAL A 91 -9.47 0.88 4.07
C VAL A 91 -10.44 0.61 2.91
N GLY A 92 -11.61 0.07 3.22
CA GLY A 92 -12.61 -0.29 2.23
C GLY A 92 -13.26 -1.64 2.52
N GLU A 93 -14.42 -1.85 1.92
CA GLU A 93 -15.20 -3.07 2.13
C GLU A 93 -14.67 -4.22 1.25
N ALA A 94 -14.38 -3.94 -0.02
CA ALA A 94 -13.96 -4.95 -0.97
C ALA A 94 -12.55 -5.49 -0.65
N VAL A 95 -11.64 -4.62 -0.23
CA VAL A 95 -10.26 -4.98 0.17
C VAL A 95 -10.23 -5.79 1.47
N GLY A 96 -11.32 -5.83 2.24
CA GLY A 96 -11.41 -6.63 3.47
C GLY A 96 -11.03 -8.10 3.27
N VAL A 97 -11.31 -8.69 2.11
CA VAL A 97 -10.95 -10.08 1.79
C VAL A 97 -9.44 -10.34 1.79
N LEU A 98 -8.63 -9.30 1.52
CA LEU A 98 -7.18 -9.35 1.63
C LEU A 98 -6.74 -9.46 3.09
N TYR A 99 -7.43 -8.81 4.02
CA TYR A 99 -7.10 -8.87 5.45
C TYR A 99 -7.03 -10.32 5.94
N ASP A 100 -7.98 -11.14 5.52
CA ASP A 100 -8.05 -12.55 5.89
C ASP A 100 -7.03 -13.43 5.18
N ALA A 101 -6.62 -13.06 3.98
CA ALA A 101 -5.54 -13.73 3.24
C ALA A 101 -4.15 -13.46 3.85
N LEU A 102 -3.99 -12.36 4.60
CA LEU A 102 -2.70 -12.00 5.19
C LEU A 102 -2.37 -12.82 6.45
N PRO A 103 -1.08 -13.17 6.67
CA PRO A 103 -0.62 -13.67 7.95
C PRO A 103 -0.98 -12.70 9.09
N LYS A 104 -1.45 -13.21 10.24
CA LYS A 104 -1.84 -12.37 11.39
C LYS A 104 -0.77 -11.35 11.78
N ALA A 105 0.50 -11.74 11.69
CA ALA A 105 1.63 -10.87 12.00
C ALA A 105 1.72 -9.62 11.09
N LYS A 106 1.20 -9.66 9.86
CA LYS A 106 1.24 -8.53 8.91
C LYS A 106 0.00 -7.63 9.00
N ARG A 107 -1.07 -8.07 9.66
CA ARG A 107 -2.34 -7.33 9.76
C ARG A 107 -2.16 -6.12 10.68
N GLY A 108 -2.25 -4.91 10.11
CA GLY A 108 -2.13 -3.64 10.84
C GLY A 108 -3.49 -3.08 11.28
N GLY A 109 -4.48 -3.12 10.40
CA GLY A 109 -5.86 -2.72 10.67
C GLY A 109 -6.72 -2.79 9.42
N LEU A 110 -8.04 -2.84 9.62
CA LEU A 110 -9.05 -2.82 8.57
C LEU A 110 -10.18 -1.89 9.01
N TRP A 111 -10.50 -0.92 8.16
CA TRP A 111 -11.61 0.02 8.37
C TRP A 111 -12.51 0.03 7.14
N PRO A 112 -13.83 0.23 7.32
CA PRO A 112 -14.75 0.29 6.19
C PRO A 112 -14.57 1.57 5.35
N THR A 113 -14.13 2.67 5.97
CA THR A 113 -13.91 3.97 5.33
C THR A 113 -12.73 4.72 5.97
N ALA A 114 -12.19 5.71 5.27
CA ALA A 114 -11.04 6.49 5.76
C ALA A 114 -11.38 7.35 7.00
N ASP A 115 -12.63 7.82 7.10
CA ASP A 115 -13.10 8.62 8.24
C ASP A 115 -13.28 7.80 9.52
N ALA A 116 -13.24 6.46 9.41
CA ALA A 116 -13.37 5.55 10.54
C ALA A 116 -12.02 5.16 11.17
N ALA A 117 -10.90 5.63 10.62
CA ALA A 117 -9.54 5.26 10.99
C ALA A 117 -8.94 6.06 12.16
#